data_AF-A0A1F4YEE7-F1
#
_entry.id   AF-A0A1F4YEE7-F1
#
_cell.length_a   1.000
_cell.length_b   1.000
_cell.length_c   1.000
_cell.angle_alpha   90.00
_cell.angle_beta   90.00
_cell.angle_gamma   90.00
#
_symmetry.space_group_name_H-M   'P 1'
#
loop_
_entity.id
_entity.type
_entity.pdbx_description
1 polymer ?
#
loop_
_entity_poly.entity_id
_entity_poly.type
_entity_poly.pdbx_seq_one_letter_code
_entity_poly.pdbx_strand_id
1 'polypeptide(L)'
;MTGNSYGSGTGFDYATIKYTQCFAKPGDANASGTYTLGDAIAIVNYIFNKPGCVPLPTCWLSGLLCRGDWNGTGTVTLGDAIRAVNYVFNKPGGPWDALPIGVCCLAGP
;
A
#
# COMPACT_ATOMS: atom_id res chain seq x y z
N MET A 1 -6.40 -17.53 -15.17
CA MET A 1 -5.83 -18.74 -15.80
C MET A 1 -6.51 -19.94 -15.18
N THR A 2 -7.01 -20.85 -16.01
CA THR A 2 -7.55 -22.15 -15.60
C THR A 2 -6.57 -23.22 -16.09
N GLY A 3 -6.07 -24.04 -15.16
CA GLY A 3 -5.28 -25.22 -15.48
C GLY A 3 -6.16 -26.46 -15.29
N ASN A 4 -6.16 -27.36 -16.27
CA ASN A 4 -6.84 -28.65 -16.17
C ASN A 4 -5.79 -29.73 -15.88
N SER A 5 -6.06 -30.60 -14.91
CA SER A 5 -5.29 -31.82 -14.67
C SER A 5 -6.16 -33.04 -15.00
N TYR A 6 -5.61 -34.02 -15.70
CA TYR A 6 -6.28 -35.28 -16.03
C TYR A 6 -5.65 -36.42 -15.22
N GLY A 7 -6.33 -36.86 -14.17
CA GLY A 7 -5.93 -38.01 -13.35
C GLY A 7 -6.61 -39.30 -13.81
N SER A 8 -5.85 -40.38 -13.94
CA SER A 8 -6.37 -41.70 -14.29
C SER A 8 -7.23 -42.27 -13.15
N GLY A 9 -8.53 -41.94 -13.12
CA GLY A 9 -9.52 -42.52 -12.21
C GLY A 9 -10.53 -41.55 -11.58
N THR A 10 -10.34 -40.23 -11.70
CA THR A 10 -11.26 -39.20 -11.22
C THR A 10 -11.42 -38.13 -12.31
N GLY A 11 -12.59 -37.47 -12.39
CA GLY A 11 -12.93 -36.54 -13.47
C GLY A 11 -12.00 -35.31 -13.58
N PHE A 12 -12.37 -34.34 -14.44
CA PHE A 12 -11.60 -33.10 -14.59
C PHE A 12 -11.47 -32.35 -13.26
N ASP A 13 -10.24 -32.11 -12.81
CA ASP A 13 -9.94 -31.18 -11.72
C ASP A 13 -9.65 -29.79 -12.31
N TYR A 14 -10.38 -28.78 -11.85
CA TYR A 14 -10.15 -27.38 -12.24
C TYR A 14 -9.68 -26.56 -11.03
N ALA A 15 -8.51 -25.93 -11.16
CA ALA A 15 -8.04 -24.93 -10.22
C ALA A 15 -8.30 -23.52 -10.78
N THR A 16 -9.02 -22.69 -10.02
CA THR A 16 -9.26 -21.29 -10.38
C THR A 16 -8.38 -20.39 -9.53
N ILE A 17 -7.41 -19.71 -10.15
CA ILE A 17 -6.64 -18.65 -9.48
C ILE A 17 -7.42 -17.35 -9.64
N LYS A 18 -7.95 -16.81 -8.54
CA LYS A 18 -8.46 -15.43 -8.48
C LYS A 18 -7.29 -14.47 -8.33
N TYR A 19 -7.10 -13.60 -9.32
CA TYR A 19 -6.15 -12.49 -9.22
C TYR A 19 -6.91 -11.28 -8.68
N THR A 20 -6.65 -10.88 -7.43
CA THR A 20 -7.14 -9.61 -6.89
C THR A 20 -6.14 -8.53 -7.30
N GLN A 21 -6.49 -7.68 -8.27
CA GLN A 21 -5.68 -6.50 -8.61
C GLN A 21 -5.74 -5.52 -7.43
N CYS A 22 -4.59 -5.14 -6.89
CA CYS A 22 -4.53 -4.06 -5.89
C CYS A 22 -4.94 -2.73 -6.51
N PHE A 23 -5.92 -2.05 -5.92
CA PHE A 23 -6.34 -0.72 -6.36
C PHE A 23 -5.24 0.33 -6.18
N ALA A 24 -4.47 0.23 -5.10
CA ALA A 24 -3.26 1.02 -4.89
C ALA A 24 -2.20 0.25 -4.11
N LYS A 25 -0.96 0.74 -4.18
CA LYS A 25 0.21 0.20 -3.50
C LYS A 25 0.31 0.84 -2.10
N PRO A 26 0.21 0.08 -0.99
CA PRO A 26 0.42 0.61 0.36
C PRO A 26 1.80 1.25 0.48
N GLY A 27 1.89 2.35 1.21
CA GLY A 27 3.15 3.09 1.41
C GLY A 27 3.64 3.95 0.24
N ASP A 28 3.05 3.83 -0.95
CA ASP A 28 3.28 4.73 -2.11
C ASP A 28 2.36 5.96 -1.99
N ALA A 29 2.63 6.78 -0.98
CA ALA A 29 1.85 7.94 -0.56
C ALA A 29 1.56 8.91 -1.71
N ASN A 30 2.55 9.14 -2.60
CA ASN A 30 2.40 10.09 -3.70
C ASN A 30 1.98 9.46 -5.04
N ALA A 31 1.66 8.16 -5.05
CA ALA A 31 1.24 7.41 -6.23
C ALA A 31 2.26 7.35 -7.38
N SER A 32 3.55 7.39 -7.08
CA SER A 32 4.61 7.25 -8.07
C SER A 32 4.84 5.81 -8.54
N GLY A 33 4.34 4.81 -7.80
CA GLY A 33 4.59 3.39 -8.01
C GLY A 33 5.92 2.90 -7.40
N THR A 34 6.76 3.80 -6.90
CA THR A 34 8.07 3.51 -6.28
C THR A 34 8.08 3.95 -4.82
N TYR A 35 8.87 3.28 -3.98
CA TYR A 35 9.05 3.72 -2.59
C TYR A 35 10.29 4.61 -2.49
N THR A 36 10.08 5.88 -2.19
CA THR A 36 11.13 6.91 -2.16
C THR A 36 10.93 7.85 -0.97
N LEU A 37 11.88 8.77 -0.76
CA LEU A 37 11.68 9.86 0.19
C LEU A 37 10.50 10.77 -0.18
N GLY A 38 10.05 10.76 -1.45
CA GLY A 38 8.85 11.47 -1.88
C GLY A 38 7.59 11.00 -1.14
N ASP A 39 7.50 9.71 -0.78
CA ASP A 39 6.38 9.17 -0.02
C ASP A 39 6.40 9.64 1.44
N ALA A 40 7.58 9.63 2.05
CA ALA A 40 7.76 10.16 3.41
C ALA A 40 7.40 11.66 3.48
N ILE A 41 7.80 12.44 2.48
CA ILE A 41 7.46 13.88 2.39
C ILE A 41 5.94 14.05 2.22
N ALA A 42 5.30 13.24 1.39
CA ALA A 42 3.85 13.27 1.20
C ALA A 42 3.10 13.00 2.51
N ILE A 43 3.54 12.01 3.30
CA ILE A 43 2.99 11.73 4.64
C ILE A 43 3.14 12.95 5.56
N VAL A 44 4.32 13.58 5.59
CA VAL A 44 4.55 14.79 6.41
C VAL A 44 3.64 15.95 5.98
N ASN A 45 3.47 16.17 4.67
CA ASN A 45 2.59 17.21 4.16
C ASN A 45 1.11 16.95 4.48
N TYR A 46 0.68 15.69 4.46
CA TYR A 46 -0.64 15.26 4.94
C TYR A 46 -0.82 15.61 6.42
N ILE A 47 0.12 15.20 7.28
CA ILE A 47 0.03 15.40 8.75
C ILE A 47 -0.05 16.87 9.11
N PHE A 48 0.75 17.72 8.45
CA PHE A 48 0.80 19.16 8.71
C PHE A 48 -0.18 19.98 7.86
N ASN A 49 -1.10 19.33 7.13
CA ASN A 49 -2.12 19.97 6.30
C ASN A 49 -1.53 21.07 5.37
N LYS A 50 -0.41 20.77 4.71
CA LYS A 50 0.33 21.74 3.90
C LYS A 50 -0.49 22.15 2.66
N PRO A 51 -0.51 23.44 2.27
CA PRO A 51 -1.10 23.83 1.00
C PRO A 51 -0.28 23.26 -0.18
N GLY A 52 -0.92 23.03 -1.33
CA GLY A 52 -0.24 22.56 -2.55
C GLY A 52 -1.04 21.57 -3.40
N CYS A 53 -2.12 21.01 -2.86
CA CYS A 53 -3.06 20.18 -3.59
C CYS A 53 -4.49 20.33 -3.02
N VAL A 54 -5.50 19.81 -3.73
CA VAL A 54 -6.91 19.85 -3.32
C VAL A 54 -7.56 18.50 -3.65
N PRO A 55 -8.40 17.92 -2.77
CA PRO A 55 -8.79 18.41 -1.44
C PRO A 55 -7.72 18.14 -0.37
N LEU A 56 -7.48 19.13 0.49
CA LEU A 56 -6.61 18.95 1.67
C LEU A 56 -7.35 18.19 2.79
N PRO A 57 -6.65 17.39 3.61
CA PRO A 57 -5.24 17.01 3.49
C PRO A 57 -5.01 15.79 2.58
N THR A 58 -6.09 15.08 2.21
CA THR A 58 -6.03 13.74 1.61
C THR A 58 -5.39 13.68 0.23
N CYS A 59 -5.35 14.80 -0.50
CA CYS A 59 -4.66 14.89 -1.79
C CYS A 59 -3.16 14.55 -1.69
N TRP A 60 -2.51 14.82 -0.55
CA TRP A 60 -1.12 14.42 -0.34
C TRP A 60 -0.92 12.91 -0.29
N LEU A 61 -1.96 12.15 0.04
CA LEU A 61 -1.95 10.69 0.02
C LEU A 61 -2.65 10.13 -1.22
N SER A 62 -2.74 10.93 -2.29
CA SER A 62 -3.47 10.59 -3.52
C SER A 62 -4.89 10.07 -3.26
N GLY A 63 -5.55 10.63 -2.25
CA GLY A 63 -6.93 10.31 -1.89
C GLY A 63 -7.13 9.04 -1.05
N LEU A 64 -6.07 8.30 -0.69
CA LEU A 64 -6.18 7.03 0.04
C LEU A 64 -5.28 7.02 1.28
N LEU A 65 -5.88 6.91 2.49
CA LEU A 65 -5.14 6.88 3.75
C LEU A 65 -4.10 5.76 3.81
N CYS A 66 -4.43 4.58 3.29
CA CYS A 66 -3.55 3.41 3.29
C CYS A 66 -2.25 3.61 2.48
N ARG A 67 -2.18 4.61 1.60
CA ARG A 67 -0.92 4.94 0.90
C ARG A 67 0.07 5.63 1.85
N GLY A 68 -0.43 6.31 2.89
CA GLY A 68 0.38 6.95 3.93
C GLY A 68 0.51 6.16 5.22
N ASP A 69 -0.41 5.23 5.49
CA ASP A 69 -0.41 4.40 6.70
C ASP A 69 0.47 3.16 6.47
N TRP A 70 1.75 3.32 6.79
CA TRP A 70 2.74 2.29 6.55
C TRP A 70 2.54 1.12 7.52
N ASN A 71 2.17 1.36 8.78
CA ASN A 71 2.03 0.31 9.80
C ASN A 71 0.64 -0.34 9.86
N GLY A 72 -0.28 0.11 9.03
CA GLY A 72 -1.61 -0.45 8.86
C GLY A 72 -2.52 -0.26 10.07
N THR A 73 -2.33 0.83 10.83
CA THR A 73 -3.09 1.12 12.06
C THR A 73 -4.47 1.74 11.82
N GLY A 74 -4.78 2.10 10.57
CA GLY A 74 -5.94 2.91 10.18
C GLY A 74 -5.70 4.42 10.29
N THR A 75 -4.48 4.85 10.64
CA THR A 75 -4.13 6.26 10.85
C THR A 75 -2.78 6.59 10.25
N VAL A 76 -2.58 7.84 9.82
CA VAL A 76 -1.31 8.30 9.23
C VAL A 76 -0.62 9.25 10.20
N THR A 77 0.55 8.84 10.68
CA THR A 77 1.32 9.53 11.72
C THR A 77 2.77 9.77 11.29
N LEU A 78 3.53 10.55 12.08
CA LEU A 78 4.97 10.70 11.83
C LEU A 78 5.71 9.36 11.95
N GLY A 79 5.16 8.39 12.70
CA GLY A 79 5.70 7.04 12.75
C GLY A 79 5.75 6.37 11.37
N ASP A 80 4.75 6.63 10.52
CA ASP A 80 4.67 6.09 9.16
C ASP A 80 5.71 6.71 8.24
N ALA A 81 5.92 8.03 8.35
CA ALA A 81 7.00 8.71 7.65
C ALA A 81 8.38 8.16 8.04
N ILE A 82 8.59 7.86 9.34
CA ILE A 82 9.84 7.25 9.81
C ILE A 82 10.00 5.82 9.29
N ARG A 83 8.94 5.00 9.25
CA ARG A 83 9.00 3.66 8.63
C ARG A 83 9.36 3.75 7.15
N ALA A 84 8.77 4.71 6.42
CA ALA A 84 9.10 4.97 5.02
C ALA A 84 10.59 5.26 4.81
N VAL A 85 11.15 6.15 5.62
CA VAL A 85 12.58 6.50 5.59
C VAL A 85 13.45 5.28 5.95
N ASN A 86 13.09 4.53 7.00
CA ASN A 86 13.85 3.34 7.40
C ASN A 86 13.86 2.26 6.31
N TYR A 87 12.75 2.08 5.60
CA TYR A 87 12.69 1.21 4.43
C TYR A 87 13.59 1.69 3.30
N VAL A 88 13.49 2.97 2.91
CA VAL A 88 14.29 3.55 1.81
C VAL A 88 15.81 3.41 2.07
N PHE A 89 16.23 3.52 3.33
CA PHE A 89 17.63 3.38 3.72
C PHE A 89 18.03 1.96 4.17
N ASN A 90 17.18 0.95 4.00
CA ASN A 90 17.45 -0.44 4.39
C ASN A 90 17.94 -0.57 5.84
N LYS A 91 17.35 0.17 6.78
CA LYS A 91 17.76 0.16 8.18
C LYS A 91 17.55 -1.23 8.82
N PRO A 92 18.46 -1.70 9.68
CA PRO A 92 18.24 -2.91 10.46
C PRO A 92 17.12 -2.71 11.51
N GLY A 93 16.55 -3.80 12.04
CA GLY A 93 15.53 -3.75 13.10
C GLY A 93 14.08 -3.63 12.64
N GLY A 94 13.78 -4.03 11.39
CA GLY A 94 12.43 -4.06 10.84
C GLY A 94 11.45 -5.00 11.57
N PRO A 95 10.21 -5.13 11.07
CA PRO A 95 9.81 -4.88 9.68
C PRO A 95 9.48 -3.41 9.37
N TRP A 96 10.16 -2.85 8.38
CA TRP A 96 9.90 -1.49 7.87
C TRP A 96 8.94 -1.47 6.69
N ASP A 97 8.62 -2.64 6.12
CA ASP A 97 7.76 -2.77 4.96
C ASP A 97 6.37 -2.16 5.21
N ALA A 98 5.82 -1.52 4.19
CA ALA A 98 4.46 -1.01 4.21
C ALA A 98 3.48 -2.19 4.31
N LEU A 99 2.67 -2.20 5.37
CA LEU A 99 1.70 -3.24 5.64
C LEU A 99 0.43 -2.98 4.81
N PRO A 100 -0.11 -4.00 4.13
CA PRO A 100 -1.40 -3.87 3.48
C PRO A 100 -2.49 -3.76 4.54
N ILE A 101 -3.23 -2.66 4.57
CA ILE A 101 -4.51 -2.62 5.28
C ILE A 101 -5.51 -3.34 4.38
N GLY A 102 -5.95 -4.54 4.76
CA GLY A 102 -7.03 -5.23 4.04
C GLY A 102 -6.66 -5.70 2.62
N VAL A 103 -5.53 -6.40 2.49
CA VAL A 103 -5.05 -7.15 1.29
C VAL A 103 -4.51 -6.32 0.13
N CYS A 104 -4.99 -5.09 -0.08
CA CYS A 104 -4.47 -4.06 -0.98
C CYS A 104 -5.05 -2.74 -0.48
N CYS A 105 -4.52 -1.58 -0.88
CA CYS A 105 -5.21 -0.30 -0.64
C CYS A 105 -6.56 -0.24 -1.36
N LEU A 106 -7.59 -0.93 -0.85
CA LEU A 106 -8.93 -0.91 -1.39
C LEU A 106 -9.60 0.39 -0.94
N ALA A 107 -10.25 1.09 -1.88
CA ALA A 107 -11.17 2.15 -1.50
C ALA A 107 -12.24 1.52 -0.60
N GLY A 108 -12.48 2.09 0.58
CA GLY A 108 -13.62 1.70 1.40
C GLY A 108 -14.92 1.88 0.60
N PRO A 109 -15.98 1.12 0.91
CA PRO A 109 -17.29 1.29 0.28
C PRO A 109 -17.83 2.71 0.43
#